data_AF-A0A7E5A024-F1
#
_entry.id   AF-A0A7E5A024-F1
#
_cell.length_a   1.000
_cell.length_b   1.000
_cell.length_c   1.000
_cell.angle_alpha   90.00
_cell.angle_beta   90.00
_cell.angle_gamma   90.00
#
_symmetry.space_group_name_H-M   'P 1'
#
loop_
_entity.id
_entity.type
_entity.pdbx_description
1 polymer ?
#
loop_
_entity_poly.entity_id
_entity_poly.type
_entity_poly.pdbx_seq_one_letter_code
_entity_poly.pdbx_strand_id
1 'polypeptide(L)'
;MTERFKRSYMMLHRTLMVQAALFFISGVVPIIIMAIYSVLRVRQALVIFAVASSVFAWVSAINPCVSIYMILPFRRFLKSKFTSNVAASSKSPALNPVSTQVPSGQDKLWLLINKYRFLRIFTRQT
;
A
#
# COMPACT_ATOMS: atom_id res chain seq x y z
N MET A 1 32.46 8.89 13.62
CA MET A 1 31.09 8.34 13.49
C MET A 1 30.66 7.73 14.82
N THR A 2 29.56 8.18 15.41
CA THR A 2 29.06 7.72 16.72
C THR A 2 28.46 6.31 16.61
N GLU A 3 28.66 5.43 17.59
CA GLU A 3 28.17 4.02 17.57
C GLU A 3 26.68 3.87 17.27
N ARG A 4 25.87 4.87 17.66
CA ARG A 4 24.42 4.90 17.41
C ARG A 4 24.10 5.00 15.91
N PHE A 5 24.87 5.77 15.14
CA PHE A 5 24.72 5.84 13.69
C PHE A 5 25.06 4.51 13.02
N LYS A 6 26.11 3.82 13.50
CA LYS A 6 26.51 2.50 12.99
C LYS A 6 25.40 1.45 13.14
N ARG A 7 24.71 1.43 14.29
CA ARG A 7 23.59 0.49 14.54
C ARG A 7 22.36 0.79 13.68
N SER A 8 21.97 2.07 13.58
CA SER A 8 20.86 2.49 12.70
C SER A 8 21.14 2.16 11.24
N TYR A 9 22.38 2.34 10.79
CA TYR A 9 22.81 1.96 9.45
C TYR A 9 22.73 0.44 9.21
N MET A 10 23.21 -0.39 10.16
CA MET A 10 23.11 -1.85 10.04
C MET A 10 21.67 -2.34 9.97
N MET A 11 20.74 -1.74 10.72
CA MET A 11 19.31 -2.09 10.65
C MET A 11 18.70 -1.69 9.29
N LEU A 12 19.01 -0.49 8.80
CA LEU A 12 18.52 -0.03 7.49
C LEU A 12 19.04 -0.93 6.36
N HIS A 13 20.34 -1.22 6.37
CA HIS A 13 20.98 -2.08 5.37
C HIS A 13 20.35 -3.48 5.34
N ARG A 14 20.10 -4.08 6.52
CA ARG A 14 19.41 -5.39 6.60
C ARG A 14 18.00 -5.32 6.03
N THR A 15 17.26 -4.26 6.33
CA THR A 15 15.89 -4.08 5.82
C THR A 15 15.88 -3.97 4.29
N LEU A 16 16.80 -3.18 3.73
CA LEU A 16 16.95 -3.04 2.28
C LEU A 16 17.35 -4.35 1.61
N MET A 17 18.26 -5.12 2.20
CA MET A 17 18.66 -6.44 1.70
C MET A 17 17.48 -7.42 1.67
N VAL A 18 16.66 -7.44 2.72
CA VAL A 18 15.45 -8.29 2.77
C VAL A 18 14.45 -7.89 1.70
N GLN A 19 14.23 -6.59 1.49
CA GLN A 19 13.33 -6.10 0.43
C GLN A 19 13.84 -6.43 -0.97
N ALA A 20 15.13 -6.24 -1.21
CA ALA A 20 15.76 -6.58 -2.48
C ALA A 20 15.64 -8.08 -2.77
N ALA A 21 15.89 -8.93 -1.78
CA ALA A 21 15.74 -10.38 -1.90
C ALA A 21 14.29 -10.78 -2.22
N LEU A 22 13.32 -10.23 -1.48
CA LEU A 22 11.90 -10.50 -1.73
C LEU A 22 11.47 -10.07 -3.13
N PHE A 23 11.90 -8.89 -3.59
CA PHE A 23 11.62 -8.40 -4.93
C PHE A 23 12.23 -9.32 -6.01
N PHE A 24 13.47 -9.75 -5.82
CA PHE A 24 14.14 -10.62 -6.78
C PHE A 24 13.46 -11.99 -6.91
N ILE A 25 13.14 -12.61 -5.78
CA ILE A 25 12.50 -13.95 -5.73
C ILE A 25 11.07 -13.91 -6.28
N SER A 26 10.30 -12.86 -5.97
CA SER A 26 8.89 -12.79 -6.37
C SER A 26 8.64 -12.12 -7.73
N GLY A 27 9.56 -11.28 -8.20
CA GLY A 27 9.42 -10.55 -9.46
C GLY A 27 10.32 -11.09 -10.55
N VAL A 28 11.64 -11.09 -10.32
CA VAL A 28 12.63 -11.37 -11.37
C VAL A 28 12.68 -12.86 -11.71
N VAL A 29 12.74 -13.73 -10.70
CA VAL A 29 12.84 -15.19 -10.92
C VAL A 29 11.66 -15.74 -11.73
N PRO A 30 10.39 -15.39 -11.43
CA PRO A 30 9.26 -15.89 -12.20
C PRO A 30 9.23 -15.40 -13.65
N ILE A 31 9.69 -14.17 -13.92
CA ILE A 31 9.81 -13.64 -15.30
C ILE A 31 10.83 -14.45 -16.09
N ILE A 32 11.98 -14.78 -15.49
CA ILE A 32 13.01 -15.60 -16.14
C ILE A 32 12.47 -17.00 -16.42
N ILE A 33 11.81 -17.62 -15.44
CA ILE A 33 11.17 -18.94 -15.59
C ILE A 33 10.13 -18.91 -16.73
N MET A 34 9.33 -17.85 -16.81
CA MET A 34 8.36 -17.66 -17.88
C MET A 34 9.01 -17.52 -19.26
N ALA A 35 10.11 -16.78 -19.36
CA ALA A 35 10.87 -16.66 -20.61
C ALA A 35 11.45 -18.01 -21.05
N ILE A 36 11.93 -18.84 -20.11
CA ILE A 36 12.40 -20.20 -20.42
C ILE A 36 11.24 -21.07 -20.91
N TYR A 37 10.09 -21.05 -20.21
CA TYR A 37 8.93 -21.85 -20.58
C TYR A 37 8.31 -21.46 -21.93
N SER A 38 8.35 -20.18 -22.29
CA SER A 38 7.86 -19.72 -23.60
C SER A 38 8.75 -20.25 -24.73
N VAL A 39 10.06 -20.28 -24.54
CA VAL A 39 11.02 -20.89 -25.49
C VAL A 39 10.78 -22.40 -25.62
N LEU A 40 10.48 -23.09 -24.51
CA LEU A 40 10.20 -24.52 -24.49
C LEU A 40 8.79 -24.90 -24.97
N ARG A 41 7.95 -23.94 -25.38
CA ARG A 41 6.55 -24.14 -25.85
C ARG A 41 5.68 -24.95 -24.87
N VAL A 42 5.88 -24.78 -23.57
CA VAL A 42 5.09 -25.48 -22.56
C VAL A 42 3.65 -24.97 -22.54
N ARG A 43 2.67 -25.87 -22.72
CA ARG A 43 1.24 -25.54 -22.79
C ARG A 43 0.69 -24.80 -21.56
N GLN A 44 1.33 -24.97 -20.41
CA GLN A 44 0.90 -24.37 -19.14
C GLN A 44 1.55 -23.00 -18.83
N ALA A 45 2.34 -22.43 -19.74
CA ALA A 45 3.04 -21.15 -19.51
C ALA A 45 2.10 -20.02 -19.07
N LEU A 46 0.89 -19.94 -19.62
CA LEU A 46 -0.12 -18.93 -19.23
C LEU A 46 -0.56 -19.05 -17.77
N VAL A 47 -0.73 -20.27 -17.25
CA VAL A 47 -1.11 -20.51 -15.85
C VAL A 47 0.04 -20.15 -14.92
N ILE A 48 1.27 -20.53 -15.29
CA ILE A 48 2.48 -20.19 -14.54
C ILE A 48 2.66 -18.67 -14.47
N PHE A 49 2.38 -17.95 -15.57
CA PHE A 49 2.40 -16.50 -15.61
C PHE A 49 1.41 -15.88 -14.63
N ALA A 50 0.16 -16.33 -14.66
CA ALA A 50 -0.89 -15.79 -13.79
C ALA A 50 -0.56 -15.98 -12.30
N VAL A 51 -0.04 -17.16 -11.94
CA VAL A 51 0.40 -17.44 -10.56
C VAL A 51 1.58 -16.56 -10.17
N ALA A 52 2.59 -16.42 -11.03
CA ALA A 52 3.75 -15.56 -10.81
C ALA A 52 3.35 -14.09 -10.61
N SER A 53 2.47 -13.54 -11.47
CA SER A 53 1.98 -12.17 -11.36
C SER A 53 1.18 -11.96 -10.07
N SER A 54 0.40 -12.95 -9.64
CA SER A 54 -0.32 -12.90 -8.36
C SER A 54 0.66 -12.82 -7.18
N VAL A 55 1.67 -13.69 -7.14
CA VAL A 55 2.71 -13.68 -6.09
C VAL A 55 3.44 -12.34 -6.05
N PHE A 56 3.80 -11.78 -7.20
CA PHE A 56 4.45 -10.47 -7.29
C PHE A 56 3.58 -9.34 -6.73
N ALA A 57 2.28 -9.33 -7.06
CA ALA A 57 1.35 -8.33 -6.54
C ALA A 57 1.23 -8.42 -5.00
N TRP A 58 1.15 -9.63 -4.45
CA TRP A 58 1.14 -9.86 -3.01
C TRP A 58 2.41 -9.36 -2.32
N VAL A 59 3.59 -9.67 -2.86
CA VAL A 59 4.86 -9.20 -2.28
C VAL A 59 4.98 -7.66 -2.38
N SER A 60 4.52 -7.06 -3.47
CA SER A 60 4.48 -5.60 -3.63
C SER A 60 3.58 -4.93 -2.58
N ALA A 61 2.44 -5.55 -2.24
CA ALA A 61 1.57 -5.06 -1.17
C ALA A 61 2.16 -5.25 0.23
N ILE A 62 2.96 -6.30 0.45
CA ILE A 62 3.59 -6.61 1.75
C ILE A 62 4.82 -5.73 2.02
N ASN A 63 5.58 -5.34 0.99
CA ASN A 63 6.78 -4.50 1.13
C ASN A 63 6.62 -3.23 1.98
N PRO A 64 5.56 -2.40 1.81
CA PRO A 64 5.33 -1.26 2.69
C PRO A 64 5.05 -1.70 4.13
N CYS A 65 4.33 -2.81 4.35
CA CYS A 65 4.08 -3.34 5.69
C CYS A 65 5.38 -3.79 6.39
N VAL A 66 6.27 -4.48 5.67
CA VAL A 66 7.59 -4.90 6.18
C VAL A 66 8.46 -3.68 6.51
N SER A 67 8.45 -2.66 5.65
CA SER A 67 9.15 -1.39 5.89
C SER A 67 8.68 -0.70 7.17
N ILE A 68 7.36 -0.64 7.38
CA ILE A 68 6.76 -0.02 8.56
C ILE A 68 7.09 -0.80 9.84
N TYR A 69 7.13 -2.14 9.76
CA TYR A 69 7.40 -2.99 10.91
C TYR A 69 8.88 -2.97 11.34
N MET A 70 9.80 -2.94 10.38
CA MET A 70 11.24 -2.99 10.66
C MET A 70 11.85 -1.63 10.99
N ILE A 71 11.30 -0.53 10.45
CA ILE A 71 11.88 0.80 10.64
C ILE A 71 11.15 1.53 11.78
N LEU A 72 11.66 1.39 12.99
CA LEU A 72 11.18 2.07 14.21
C LEU A 72 10.82 3.56 14.02
N PRO A 73 11.66 4.41 13.38
CA PRO A 73 11.32 5.82 13.19
C PRO A 73 10.13 6.03 12.25
N PHE A 74 9.94 5.18 11.24
CA PHE A 74 8.81 5.25 10.33
C PHE A 74 7.49 4.90 11.02
N ARG A 75 7.53 3.90 11.92
CA ARG A 75 6.39 3.54 12.78
C ARG A 75 5.97 4.70 13.70
N ARG A 76 6.93 5.41 14.28
CA ARG A 76 6.66 6.60 15.12
C ARG A 76 6.08 7.75 14.31
N PHE A 77 6.60 8.00 13.10
CA PHE A 77 6.08 9.02 12.19
C PHE A 77 4.62 8.75 11.78
N LEU A 78 4.31 7.52 11.35
CA LEU A 78 2.95 7.15 11.00
C LEU A 78 2.00 7.25 12.20
N LYS A 79 2.41 6.76 13.37
CA LYS A 79 1.62 6.90 14.60
C LYS A 79 1.27 8.36 14.87
N SER A 80 2.24 9.27 14.77
CA SER A 80 2.05 10.71 14.95
C SER A 80 1.03 11.31 13.96
N LYS A 81 1.18 11.02 12.66
CA LYS A 81 0.24 11.48 11.61
C LYS A 81 -1.18 10.95 11.79
N PHE A 82 -1.34 9.68 12.16
CA PHE A 82 -2.67 9.12 12.40
C PHE A 82 -3.31 9.75 13.63
N THR A 83 -2.57 9.96 14.72
CA THR A 83 -3.11 10.65 15.91
C THR A 83 -3.46 12.11 15.65
N SER A 84 -2.68 12.83 14.84
CA SER A 84 -3.00 14.23 14.49
C SER A 84 -4.24 14.34 13.61
N ASN A 85 -4.43 13.41 12.67
CA ASN A 85 -5.61 13.40 11.81
C ASN A 85 -6.88 12.97 12.55
N VAL A 86 -6.76 12.03 13.50
CA VAL A 86 -7.88 11.67 14.40
C VAL A 86 -8.21 12.85 15.33
N ALA A 87 -7.22 13.53 15.88
CA ALA A 87 -7.42 14.71 16.73
C ALA A 87 -7.92 15.95 15.97
N ALA A 88 -7.60 16.08 14.68
CA ALA A 88 -8.16 17.10 13.80
C ALA A 88 -9.60 16.78 13.41
N SER A 89 -9.94 15.50 13.22
CA SER A 89 -11.31 15.05 12.97
C SER A 89 -12.22 15.20 14.19
N SER A 90 -11.68 15.26 15.41
CA SER A 90 -12.44 15.51 16.64
C SER A 90 -12.59 17.00 16.98
N LYS A 91 -12.03 17.91 16.19
CA LYS A 91 -12.24 19.37 16.30
C LYS A 91 -13.14 19.86 15.17
N SER A 92 -14.39 19.38 15.15
CA SER A 92 -15.48 20.17 14.59
C SER A 92 -16.11 20.96 15.75
N PRO A 93 -16.51 22.21 15.53
CA PRO A 93 -16.76 23.21 16.56
C PRO A 93 -18.00 22.85 17.37
N ALA A 94 -18.09 23.36 18.60
CA ALA A 94 -19.37 23.48 19.28
C ALA A 94 -20.39 24.15 18.34
N LEU A 95 -21.42 23.42 17.93
CA LEU A 95 -22.59 23.97 17.24
C LEU A 95 -23.84 23.44 17.93
N ASN A 96 -24.54 24.42 18.49
CA ASN A 96 -25.84 24.46 19.15
C ASN A 96 -26.85 23.35 18.81
N PRO A 97 -27.75 22.99 19.74
CA PRO A 97 -28.92 22.17 19.43
C PRO A 97 -29.86 22.94 18.49
N VAL A 98 -29.59 22.89 17.20
CA VAL A 98 -30.44 23.42 16.13
C VAL A 98 -31.20 22.25 15.51
N SER A 99 -32.50 22.28 15.78
CA SER A 99 -33.61 21.66 15.03
C SER A 99 -33.26 20.74 13.86
N THR A 100 -33.76 19.51 13.96
CA THR A 100 -34.12 18.60 12.85
C THR A 100 -34.50 19.36 11.56
N GLN A 101 -33.58 19.40 10.59
CA GLN A 101 -33.88 19.70 9.19
C GLN A 101 -33.75 18.43 8.35
N VAL A 102 -34.83 18.14 7.63
CA VAL A 102 -34.97 17.06 6.64
C VAL A 102 -33.93 17.26 5.52
N PRO A 103 -33.17 16.23 5.11
CA PRO A 103 -32.09 16.41 4.14
C PRO A 103 -32.62 16.73 2.74
N SER A 104 -32.06 17.77 2.14
CA SER A 104 -32.41 18.28 0.81
C SER A 104 -31.89 17.36 -0.31
N GLY A 105 -32.54 17.40 -1.49
CA GLY A 105 -32.14 16.59 -2.65
C GLY A 105 -30.72 16.83 -3.18
N GLN A 106 -30.09 17.96 -2.84
CA GLN A 106 -28.71 18.28 -3.26
C GLN A 106 -27.65 17.45 -2.54
N ASP A 107 -27.87 17.12 -1.26
CA ASP A 107 -26.90 16.35 -0.46
C ASP A 107 -26.79 14.90 -0.97
N LYS A 108 -27.88 14.35 -1.50
CA LYS A 108 -27.88 13.04 -2.16
C LYS A 108 -27.13 13.06 -3.50
N LEU A 109 -27.21 14.15 -4.26
CA LEU A 109 -26.49 14.29 -5.53
C LEU A 109 -24.99 14.39 -5.30
N TRP A 110 -24.56 15.13 -4.28
CA TRP A 110 -23.15 15.25 -3.89
C TRP A 110 -22.55 13.91 -3.44
N LEU A 111 -23.34 13.11 -2.69
CA LEU A 111 -22.96 11.75 -2.29
C LEU A 111 -22.86 10.80 -3.49
N LEU A 112 -23.77 10.90 -4.46
CA LEU A 112 -23.69 10.14 -5.70
C LEU A 112 -22.42 10.48 -6.49
N ILE A 113 -22.12 11.77 -6.67
CA ILE A 113 -20.95 12.25 -7.41
C ILE A 113 -19.65 11.74 -6.77
N ASN A 114 -19.54 11.79 -5.44
CA ASN A 114 -18.35 11.28 -4.75
C ASN A 114 -18.22 9.75 -4.84
N LYS A 115 -19.33 9.00 -4.79
CA LYS A 115 -19.32 7.54 -4.96
C LYS A 115 -18.77 7.13 -6.34
N TYR A 116 -19.18 7.81 -7.41
CA TYR A 116 -18.69 7.52 -8.77
C TYR A 116 -17.27 8.02 -9.04
N ARG A 117 -16.82 9.09 -8.36
CA ARG A 117 -15.44 9.59 -8.48
C ARG A 117 -14.43 8.62 -7.87
N PHE A 118 -14.78 7.98 -6.76
CA PHE A 118 -13.95 6.95 -6.13
C PHE A 118 -13.78 5.73 -7.05
N LEU A 119 -14.85 5.27 -7.70
CA LEU A 119 -14.78 4.16 -8.67
C LEU A 119 -13.81 4.46 -9.82
N ARG A 120 -13.78 5.71 -10.31
CA ARG A 120 -12.96 6.09 -11.46
C ARG A 120 -11.45 6.14 -11.14
N ILE A 121 -11.07 6.27 -9.87
CA ILE A 121 -9.67 6.21 -9.43
C ILE A 121 -9.16 4.76 -9.43
N PHE A 122 -10.00 3.80 -9.04
CA PHE A 122 -9.63 2.38 -9.06
C PHE A 122 -9.54 1.79 -10.48
N THR A 123 -10.37 2.25 -11.42
CA THR A 123 -10.34 1.76 -12.81
C THR A 123 -9.22 2.34 -13.68
N ARG A 124 -8.47 3.33 -13.20
CA ARG A 124 -7.32 3.90 -13.95
C ARG A 124 -5.98 3.21 -13.65
N GLN A 125 -5.95 2.27 -12.71
CA GLN A 125 -4.74 1.52 -12.33
C GLN A 125 -4.74 0.06 -12.78
N THR A 126 -5.83 -0.42 -13.40
CA THR A 126 -5.86 -1.67 -14.18
C THR A 126 -5.60 -1.36 -15.64
#